data_AF-A0A1Z4NKV3-F1
#
_entry.id   AF-A0A1Z4NKV3-F1
#
_cell.length_a   1.000
_cell.length_b   1.000
_cell.length_c   1.000
_cell.angle_alpha   90.00
_cell.angle_beta   90.00
_cell.angle_gamma   90.00
#
_symmetry.space_group_name_H-M   'P 1'
#
loop_
_entity.id
_entity.type
_entity.pdbx_description
1 polymer ?
#
loop_
_entity_poly.entity_id
_entity_poly.type
_entity_poly.pdbx_seq_one_letter_code
_entity_poly.pdbx_strand_id
1 'polypeptide(L)'
;MRLTWLDSNSWLIETKQMRILLDPWLVGDLVFANQTWFFRGYRQQPRAIPENIDLIILSQGLEDHSHPPTLKALDHNIPVVASPNASKVVKELGYTQITTLAHGQEQIIPGKLKITATRGSQVGMSSIENGYLIQDLDDKTTIYYEPHGNHSPQLQDIPPVDVVITPTISIDIPLLGAVIRGLESTVQVAKWLKPQYIIPTAAGGDVEFEGLLSSLLQAKGSNEELRALLLQNQLDCQVLEPQPGEVVEIGRSMVGQ
;
A
#
# COMPACT_ATOMS: atom_id res chain seq x y z
N MET A 1 -2.25 1.55 17.06
CA MET A 1 -1.75 0.75 15.91
C MET A 1 -0.26 1.04 15.63
N ARG A 2 0.54 0.07 15.15
CA ARG A 2 1.95 0.26 14.73
C ARG A 2 2.12 -0.09 13.25
N LEU A 3 2.90 0.71 12.52
CA LEU A 3 3.17 0.53 11.09
C LEU A 3 4.67 0.41 10.86
N THR A 4 5.08 -0.62 10.13
CA THR A 4 6.47 -0.79 9.70
C THR A 4 6.51 -0.92 8.20
N TRP A 5 7.20 0.02 7.55
CA TRP A 5 7.45 -0.05 6.12
C TRP A 5 8.56 -1.07 5.85
N LEU A 6 8.35 -1.98 4.91
CA LEU A 6 9.29 -3.04 4.53
C LEU A 6 9.84 -2.84 3.12
N ASP A 7 9.93 -1.56 2.71
CA ASP A 7 10.24 -1.07 1.36
C ASP A 7 9.12 -1.25 0.32
N SER A 8 9.15 -0.43 -0.73
CA SER A 8 8.18 -0.46 -1.83
C SER A 8 6.73 -0.43 -1.33
N ASN A 9 5.90 -1.40 -1.72
CA ASN A 9 4.50 -1.51 -1.35
C ASN A 9 4.28 -2.35 -0.07
N SER A 10 5.34 -2.90 0.53
CA SER A 10 5.24 -3.87 1.61
C SER A 10 5.15 -3.23 2.99
N TRP A 11 4.15 -3.64 3.76
CA TRP A 11 3.92 -3.13 5.12
C TRP A 11 3.62 -4.25 6.09
N LEU A 12 4.17 -4.12 7.30
CA LEU A 12 3.67 -4.82 8.48
C LEU A 12 2.79 -3.85 9.28
N ILE A 13 1.52 -4.21 9.47
CA ILE A 13 0.56 -3.46 10.29
C ILE A 13 0.27 -4.29 11.53
N GLU A 14 0.48 -3.71 12.70
CA GLU A 14 0.23 -4.38 13.97
C GLU A 14 -0.84 -3.64 14.77
N THR A 15 -1.91 -4.37 15.09
CA THR A 15 -2.90 -3.96 16.09
C THR A 15 -2.63 -4.70 17.40
N LYS A 16 -3.44 -4.48 18.44
CA LYS A 16 -3.33 -5.27 19.67
C LYS A 16 -3.66 -6.75 19.44
N GLN A 17 -4.44 -7.07 18.39
CA GLN A 17 -5.02 -8.40 18.17
C GLN A 17 -4.46 -9.11 16.93
N MET A 18 -3.81 -8.39 16.01
CA MET A 18 -3.38 -8.94 14.72
C MET A 18 -2.05 -8.36 14.24
N ARG A 19 -1.25 -9.21 13.60
CA ARG A 19 -0.12 -8.84 12.74
C ARG A 19 -0.51 -9.10 11.28
N ILE A 20 -0.54 -8.05 10.48
CA ILE A 20 -1.07 -8.06 9.12
C ILE A 20 0.07 -7.74 8.16
N LEU A 21 0.25 -8.58 7.15
CA LEU A 21 1.22 -8.36 6.09
C LEU A 21 0.50 -7.86 4.84
N LEU A 22 0.77 -6.61 4.44
CA LEU A 22 0.15 -5.95 3.29
C LEU A 22 1.15 -5.92 2.12
N ASP A 23 0.70 -6.38 0.96
CA ASP A 23 1.44 -6.39 -0.32
C ASP A 23 2.92 -6.81 -0.22
N PRO A 24 3.20 -8.04 0.25
CA PRO A 24 4.55 -8.45 0.59
C PRO A 24 5.40 -8.85 -0.62
N TRP A 25 6.42 -8.05 -0.89
CA TRP A 25 7.62 -8.42 -1.62
C TRP A 25 8.76 -8.45 -0.59
N LEU A 26 9.23 -9.63 -0.20
CA LEU A 26 10.28 -9.83 0.82
C LEU A 26 11.32 -10.88 0.41
N VAL A 27 10.97 -11.78 -0.52
CA VAL A 27 11.86 -12.85 -1.01
C VAL A 27 12.20 -12.60 -2.47
N GLY A 28 13.49 -12.58 -2.78
CA GLY A 28 13.97 -12.49 -4.16
C GLY A 28 13.74 -11.12 -4.81
N ASP A 29 14.10 -11.06 -6.09
CA ASP A 29 13.99 -9.85 -6.90
C ASP A 29 12.58 -9.69 -7.46
N LEU A 30 12.16 -8.43 -7.63
CA LEU A 30 10.97 -8.09 -8.36
C LEU A 30 11.24 -8.14 -9.86
N VAL A 31 10.58 -9.05 -10.55
CA VAL A 31 10.58 -9.13 -12.01
C VAL A 31 9.16 -9.29 -12.51
N PHE A 32 8.82 -8.60 -13.59
CA PHE A 32 7.52 -8.72 -14.23
C PHE A 32 7.59 -9.75 -15.36
N ALA A 33 6.64 -10.70 -15.39
CA ALA A 33 6.56 -11.74 -16.42
C ALA A 33 7.88 -12.51 -16.67
N ASN A 34 8.73 -12.65 -15.65
CA ASN A 34 10.07 -13.26 -15.72
C ASN A 34 11.05 -12.58 -16.72
N GLN A 35 10.85 -11.31 -17.05
CA GLN A 35 11.70 -10.57 -18.00
C GLN A 35 12.71 -9.67 -17.27
N THR A 36 13.78 -10.26 -16.73
CA THR A 36 14.83 -9.54 -15.97
C THR A 36 15.53 -8.44 -16.76
N TRP A 37 15.65 -8.59 -18.08
CA TRP A 37 16.25 -7.58 -18.96
C TRP A 37 15.39 -6.31 -19.09
N PHE A 38 14.08 -6.45 -18.90
CA PHE A 38 13.12 -5.35 -19.04
C PHE A 38 13.04 -4.53 -17.76
N PHE A 39 12.82 -5.21 -16.63
CA PHE A 39 12.75 -4.59 -15.31
C PHE A 39 13.16 -5.59 -14.23
N ARG A 40 14.02 -5.14 -13.33
CA ARG A 40 14.43 -5.87 -12.13
C ARG A 40 14.53 -4.91 -10.97
N GLY A 41 13.71 -5.10 -9.94
CA GLY A 41 13.86 -4.44 -8.65
C GLY A 41 14.54 -5.37 -7.66
N TYR A 42 15.45 -4.86 -6.83
CA TYR A 42 16.04 -5.63 -5.75
C TYR A 42 16.37 -4.74 -4.56
N ARG A 43 16.52 -5.36 -3.39
CA ARG A 43 16.99 -4.68 -2.17
C ARG A 43 18.46 -4.95 -1.94
N GLN A 44 19.20 -3.94 -1.49
CA GLN A 44 20.59 -4.13 -1.07
C GLN A 44 20.67 -4.97 0.21
N GLN A 45 19.72 -4.76 1.12
CA GLN A 45 19.58 -5.50 2.36
C GLN A 45 18.32 -6.37 2.35
N PRO A 46 18.45 -7.71 2.50
CA PRO A 46 17.30 -8.59 2.59
C PRO A 46 16.37 -8.21 3.75
N ARG A 47 15.06 -8.36 3.52
CA ARG A 47 14.03 -8.23 4.57
C ARG A 47 13.56 -9.63 4.95
N ALA A 48 13.68 -9.97 6.23
CA ALA A 48 13.12 -11.22 6.73
C ALA A 48 11.59 -11.15 6.68
N ILE A 49 10.95 -12.30 6.42
CA ILE A 49 9.50 -12.43 6.59
C ILE A 49 9.21 -12.29 8.08
N PRO A 50 8.34 -11.35 8.51
CA PRO A 50 7.99 -11.23 9.91
C PRO A 50 7.26 -12.48 10.40
N GLU A 51 7.52 -12.89 11.64
CA GLU A 51 6.86 -14.03 12.25
C GLU A 51 5.42 -13.70 12.72
N ASN A 52 4.65 -14.76 12.97
CA ASN A 52 3.31 -14.70 13.58
C ASN A 52 2.32 -13.83 12.80
N ILE A 53 2.31 -13.94 11.47
CA ILE A 53 1.34 -13.22 10.63
C ILE A 53 -0.05 -13.86 10.77
N ASP A 54 -1.03 -13.06 11.16
CA ASP A 54 -2.42 -13.48 11.33
C ASP A 54 -3.26 -13.30 10.06
N LEU A 55 -2.85 -12.38 9.18
CA LEU A 55 -3.59 -12.03 7.96
C LEU A 55 -2.65 -11.48 6.89
N ILE A 56 -2.89 -11.86 5.64
CA ILE A 56 -2.29 -11.20 4.47
C ILE A 56 -3.37 -10.34 3.79
N ILE A 57 -3.03 -9.11 3.42
CA ILE A 57 -3.87 -8.25 2.60
C ILE A 57 -3.16 -7.99 1.26
N LEU A 58 -3.85 -8.24 0.15
CA LEU A 58 -3.33 -8.03 -1.21
C LEU A 58 -4.20 -7.04 -1.99
N SER A 59 -3.65 -5.87 -2.32
CA SER A 59 -4.36 -4.79 -3.01
C SER A 59 -4.40 -4.98 -4.52
N GLN A 60 -3.35 -5.57 -5.10
CA GLN A 60 -3.24 -5.80 -6.54
C GLN A 60 -2.70 -7.18 -6.88
N GLY A 61 -3.05 -7.68 -8.07
CA GLY A 61 -2.51 -8.96 -8.59
C GLY A 61 -1.11 -8.87 -9.20
N LEU A 62 -0.53 -7.68 -9.30
CA LEU A 62 0.81 -7.47 -9.88
C LEU A 62 1.92 -8.03 -8.98
N GLU A 63 3.06 -8.37 -9.57
CA GLU A 63 4.19 -9.01 -8.89
C GLU A 63 4.88 -8.15 -7.82
N ASP A 64 4.69 -6.83 -7.83
CA ASP A 64 5.16 -5.89 -6.81
C ASP A 64 4.21 -5.72 -5.62
N HIS A 65 3.10 -6.45 -5.62
CA HIS A 65 2.13 -6.54 -4.52
C HIS A 65 1.86 -8.00 -4.11
N SER A 66 1.41 -8.81 -5.06
CA SER A 66 1.18 -10.25 -4.92
C SER A 66 2.42 -11.04 -5.32
N HIS A 67 3.56 -10.77 -4.68
CA HIS A 67 4.86 -11.29 -5.11
C HIS A 67 4.95 -12.83 -4.97
N PRO A 68 5.01 -13.61 -6.07
CA PRO A 68 4.91 -15.06 -5.97
C PRO A 68 6.04 -15.73 -5.17
N PRO A 69 7.32 -15.31 -5.27
CA PRO A 69 8.38 -15.84 -4.40
C PRO A 69 8.11 -15.65 -2.90
N THR A 70 7.59 -14.49 -2.47
CA THR A 70 7.25 -14.25 -1.06
C THR A 70 6.06 -15.10 -0.64
N LEU A 71 4.99 -15.11 -1.45
CA LEU A 71 3.77 -15.85 -1.15
C LEU A 71 4.02 -17.35 -1.06
N LYS A 72 4.89 -17.93 -1.91
CA LYS A 72 5.30 -19.33 -1.82
C LYS A 72 6.08 -19.68 -0.55
N ALA A 73 6.75 -18.71 0.07
CA ALA A 73 7.54 -18.91 1.28
C ALA A 73 6.72 -18.75 2.57
N LEU A 74 5.53 -18.15 2.48
CA LEU A 74 4.60 -17.95 3.60
C LEU A 74 3.77 -19.21 3.87
N ASP A 75 3.24 -19.34 5.09
CA ASP A 75 2.29 -20.41 5.41
C ASP A 75 0.96 -20.19 4.66
N HIS A 76 0.58 -21.13 3.81
CA HIS A 76 -0.64 -21.07 3.00
C HIS A 76 -1.93 -21.26 3.83
N ASN A 77 -1.82 -21.54 5.14
CA ASN A 77 -2.94 -21.53 6.08
C ASN A 77 -3.27 -20.12 6.60
N ILE A 78 -2.40 -19.13 6.39
CA ILE A 78 -2.71 -17.74 6.77
C ILE A 78 -3.88 -17.25 5.91
N PRO A 79 -4.96 -16.70 6.52
CA PRO A 79 -6.05 -16.11 5.77
C PRO A 79 -5.58 -14.94 4.88
N VAL A 80 -6.15 -14.82 3.69
CA VAL A 80 -5.82 -13.78 2.72
C VAL A 80 -7.08 -12.97 2.38
N VAL A 81 -7.04 -11.66 2.56
CA VAL A 81 -8.02 -10.73 1.99
C VAL A 81 -7.40 -10.11 0.74
N ALA A 82 -8.02 -10.29 -0.43
CA ALA A 82 -7.37 -9.98 -1.69
C ALA A 82 -8.30 -9.30 -2.70
N SER A 83 -7.71 -8.52 -3.61
CA SER A 83 -8.39 -8.03 -4.81
C SER A 83 -8.82 -9.21 -5.70
N PRO A 84 -9.74 -9.01 -6.66
CA PRO A 84 -10.13 -10.07 -7.59
C PRO A 84 -8.95 -10.66 -8.37
N ASN A 85 -7.92 -9.87 -8.69
CA ASN A 85 -6.74 -10.35 -9.40
C ASN A 85 -5.72 -10.99 -8.46
N ALA A 86 -5.43 -10.39 -7.31
CA ALA A 86 -4.59 -11.01 -6.29
C ALA A 86 -5.14 -12.37 -5.85
N SER A 87 -6.47 -12.50 -5.76
CA SER A 87 -7.15 -13.76 -5.44
C SER A 87 -6.86 -14.87 -6.46
N LYS A 88 -6.62 -14.54 -7.74
CA LYS A 88 -6.22 -15.54 -8.74
C LYS A 88 -4.80 -16.04 -8.46
N VAL A 89 -3.88 -15.12 -8.16
CA VAL A 89 -2.49 -15.44 -7.81
C VAL A 89 -2.43 -16.40 -6.63
N VAL A 90 -3.06 -16.06 -5.49
CA VAL A 90 -2.99 -16.92 -4.30
C VAL A 90 -3.75 -18.25 -4.46
N LYS A 91 -4.79 -18.31 -5.29
CA LYS A 91 -5.44 -19.59 -5.67
C LYS A 91 -4.48 -20.49 -6.43
N GLU A 92 -3.75 -19.95 -7.41
CA GLU A 92 -2.76 -20.71 -8.18
C GLU A 92 -1.59 -21.20 -7.32
N LEU A 93 -1.25 -20.45 -6.26
CA LEU A 93 -0.22 -20.84 -5.28
C LEU A 93 -0.71 -21.85 -4.24
N GLY A 94 -2.02 -22.14 -4.17
CA GLY A 94 -2.58 -23.16 -3.28
C GLY A 94 -3.01 -22.65 -1.90
N TYR A 95 -3.25 -21.35 -1.74
CA TYR A 95 -3.92 -20.82 -0.54
C TYR A 95 -5.36 -21.30 -0.48
N THR A 96 -5.82 -21.63 0.74
CA THR A 96 -7.16 -22.22 0.95
C THR A 96 -8.15 -21.27 1.62
N GLN A 97 -7.65 -20.30 2.39
CA GLN A 97 -8.46 -19.32 3.12
C GLN A 97 -8.39 -17.96 2.44
N ILE A 98 -9.23 -17.75 1.41
CA ILE A 98 -9.19 -16.54 0.58
C ILE A 98 -10.54 -15.82 0.62
N THR A 99 -10.53 -14.58 1.10
CA THR A 99 -11.64 -13.64 0.98
C THR A 99 -11.36 -12.66 -0.16
N THR A 100 -12.05 -12.82 -1.27
CA THR A 100 -11.98 -11.87 -2.40
C THR A 100 -12.92 -10.69 -2.17
N LEU A 101 -12.42 -9.46 -2.21
CA LEU A 101 -13.24 -8.24 -2.12
C LEU A 101 -13.25 -7.49 -3.44
N ALA A 102 -14.44 -7.36 -4.05
CA ALA A 102 -14.68 -6.39 -5.12
C ALA A 102 -14.86 -4.98 -4.52
N HIS A 103 -14.73 -3.94 -5.35
CA HIS A 103 -14.89 -2.56 -4.89
C HIS A 103 -16.22 -2.33 -4.17
N GLY A 104 -16.17 -1.65 -3.03
CA GLY A 104 -17.31 -1.39 -2.15
C GLY A 104 -17.68 -2.56 -1.23
N GLN A 105 -17.07 -3.73 -1.37
CA GLN A 105 -17.26 -4.84 -0.44
C GLN A 105 -16.36 -4.69 0.78
N GLU A 106 -16.80 -5.30 1.88
CA GLU A 106 -16.10 -5.28 3.15
C GLU A 106 -15.96 -6.68 3.75
N GLN A 107 -14.88 -6.87 4.50
CA GLN A 107 -14.68 -7.99 5.41
C GLN A 107 -14.59 -7.44 6.83
N ILE A 108 -15.39 -8.00 7.74
CA ILE A 108 -15.31 -7.70 9.16
C ILE A 108 -14.79 -8.94 9.89
N ILE A 109 -13.72 -8.76 10.66
CA ILE A 109 -13.20 -9.75 11.61
C ILE A 109 -13.60 -9.25 13.00
N PRO A 110 -14.63 -9.87 13.64
CA PRO A 110 -15.25 -9.32 14.85
C PRO A 110 -14.24 -8.99 15.96
N GLY A 111 -14.32 -7.76 16.46
CA GLY A 111 -13.45 -7.25 17.53
C GLY A 111 -11.98 -7.06 17.13
N LYS A 112 -11.62 -7.23 15.85
CA LYS A 112 -10.24 -7.08 15.36
C LYS A 112 -10.12 -6.05 14.24
N LEU A 113 -10.75 -6.29 13.09
CA LEU A 113 -10.54 -5.46 11.90
C LEU A 113 -11.82 -5.31 11.07
N LYS A 114 -11.94 -4.17 10.40
CA LYS A 114 -12.81 -3.98 9.24
C LYS A 114 -11.95 -3.57 8.05
N ILE A 115 -12.11 -4.26 6.92
CA ILE A 115 -11.38 -3.99 5.67
C ILE A 115 -12.42 -3.70 4.61
N THR A 116 -12.35 -2.53 3.97
CA THR A 116 -13.26 -2.12 2.89
C THR A 116 -12.46 -1.90 1.63
N ALA A 117 -12.80 -2.62 0.56
CA ALA A 117 -12.17 -2.42 -0.74
C ALA A 117 -12.67 -1.13 -1.39
N THR A 118 -11.75 -0.26 -1.80
CA THR A 118 -12.05 0.93 -2.60
C THR A 118 -11.60 0.71 -4.03
N ARG A 119 -12.06 1.57 -4.95
CA ARG A 119 -11.48 1.62 -6.29
C ARG A 119 -10.11 2.29 -6.20
N GLY A 120 -9.06 1.60 -6.61
CA GLY A 120 -7.70 2.13 -6.68
C GLY A 120 -7.25 2.29 -8.14
N SER A 121 -5.98 1.99 -8.36
CA SER A 121 -5.30 2.15 -9.63
C SER A 121 -5.86 1.33 -10.79
N GLN A 122 -5.91 1.97 -11.96
CA GLN A 122 -6.09 1.26 -13.23
C GLN A 122 -4.76 0.64 -13.63
N VAL A 123 -4.77 -0.68 -13.80
CA VAL A 123 -3.63 -1.47 -14.25
C VAL A 123 -3.96 -2.10 -15.61
N GLY A 124 -3.08 -1.90 -16.58
CA GLY A 124 -3.32 -2.31 -17.96
C GLY A 124 -4.51 -1.59 -18.60
N MET A 125 -5.12 -2.24 -19.60
CA MET A 125 -6.15 -1.57 -20.43
C MET A 125 -7.52 -1.43 -19.75
N SER A 126 -7.87 -2.30 -18.80
CA SER A 126 -9.24 -2.36 -18.26
C SER A 126 -9.37 -2.80 -16.81
N SER A 127 -8.28 -3.21 -16.15
CA SER A 127 -8.36 -3.69 -14.78
C SER A 127 -8.25 -2.53 -13.81
N ILE A 128 -9.11 -2.50 -12.79
CA ILE A 128 -9.02 -1.56 -11.69
C ILE A 128 -8.76 -2.40 -10.44
N GLU A 129 -7.64 -2.12 -9.79
CA GLU A 129 -7.23 -2.81 -8.57
C GLU A 129 -7.83 -2.13 -7.34
N ASN A 130 -7.62 -2.73 -6.18
CA ASN A 130 -8.17 -2.22 -4.93
C ASN A 130 -7.23 -1.19 -4.31
N GLY A 131 -7.81 -0.12 -3.76
CA GLY A 131 -7.29 0.45 -2.52
C GLY A 131 -8.01 -0.20 -1.33
N TYR A 132 -7.56 0.07 -0.11
CA TYR A 132 -8.23 -0.42 1.09
C TYR A 132 -8.37 0.66 2.15
N LEU A 133 -9.55 0.72 2.76
CA LEU A 133 -9.74 1.29 4.08
C LEU A 133 -9.64 0.16 5.12
N ILE A 134 -8.69 0.26 6.03
CA ILE A 134 -8.44 -0.71 7.10
C ILE A 134 -8.71 -0.01 8.43
N GLN A 135 -9.61 -0.55 9.22
CA GLN A 135 -9.95 -0.05 10.54
C GLN A 135 -9.66 -1.10 11.60
N ASP A 136 -8.86 -0.74 12.61
CA ASP A 136 -8.78 -1.48 13.86
C ASP A 136 -10.08 -1.29 14.64
N LEU A 137 -10.76 -2.38 14.98
CA LEU A 137 -12.03 -2.33 15.69
C LEU A 137 -11.87 -2.15 17.21
N ASP A 138 -10.66 -2.30 17.76
CA ASP A 138 -10.36 -2.07 19.17
C ASP A 138 -10.13 -0.58 19.45
N ASP A 139 -9.07 0.00 18.90
CA ASP A 139 -8.70 1.41 19.14
C ASP A 139 -9.34 2.41 18.15
N LYS A 140 -10.05 1.89 17.13
CA LYS A 140 -10.73 2.65 16.07
C LYS A 140 -9.80 3.40 15.12
N THR A 141 -8.50 3.13 15.16
CA THR A 141 -7.54 3.72 14.20
C THR A 141 -7.82 3.23 12.78
N THR A 142 -7.68 4.14 11.82
CA THR A 142 -8.01 3.93 10.41
C THR A 142 -6.85 4.26 9.48
N ILE A 143 -6.61 3.38 8.53
CA ILE A 143 -5.66 3.56 7.43
C ILE A 143 -6.44 3.54 6.13
N TYR A 144 -6.15 4.50 5.25
CA TYR A 144 -6.42 4.36 3.83
C TYR A 144 -5.12 4.05 3.08
N TYR A 145 -5.11 2.98 2.30
CA TYR A 145 -3.97 2.54 1.49
C TYR A 145 -4.35 2.51 0.01
N GLU A 146 -3.59 3.23 -0.81
CA GLU A 146 -3.64 3.11 -2.28
C GLU A 146 -2.23 3.36 -2.83
N PRO A 147 -1.56 2.33 -3.37
CA PRO A 147 -0.11 2.39 -3.56
C PRO A 147 0.35 3.08 -4.84
N HIS A 148 -0.55 3.45 -5.75
CA HIS A 148 -0.17 4.04 -7.04
C HIS A 148 -0.67 5.48 -7.20
N GLY A 149 -1.35 6.02 -6.19
CA GLY A 149 -1.85 7.39 -6.15
C GLY A 149 -3.07 7.64 -7.03
N ASN A 150 -3.86 6.61 -7.35
CA ASN A 150 -5.10 6.76 -8.11
C ASN A 150 -6.30 6.61 -7.17
N HIS A 151 -6.87 7.74 -6.78
CA HIS A 151 -7.90 7.79 -5.75
C HIS A 151 -9.30 7.95 -6.37
N SER A 152 -10.27 7.24 -5.81
CA SER A 152 -11.66 7.35 -6.25
C SER A 152 -12.35 8.58 -5.62
N PRO A 153 -13.13 9.36 -6.38
CA PRO A 153 -13.98 10.40 -5.80
C PRO A 153 -14.98 9.90 -4.74
N GLN A 154 -15.29 8.59 -4.74
CA GLN A 154 -16.13 7.93 -3.72
C GLN A 154 -15.56 8.08 -2.30
N LEU A 155 -14.26 8.38 -2.17
CA LEU A 155 -13.62 8.68 -0.88
C LEU A 155 -14.17 9.95 -0.23
N GLN A 156 -14.83 10.86 -0.97
CA GLN A 156 -15.47 12.05 -0.42
C GLN A 156 -16.61 11.72 0.55
N ASP A 157 -17.22 10.54 0.41
CA ASP A 157 -18.31 10.07 1.25
C ASP A 157 -17.80 9.29 2.49
N ILE A 158 -16.48 9.12 2.63
CA ILE A 158 -15.86 8.41 3.73
C ILE A 158 -15.51 9.41 4.85
N PRO A 159 -15.74 9.06 6.14
CA PRO A 159 -15.29 9.87 7.26
C PRO A 159 -13.77 10.11 7.24
N PRO A 160 -13.28 11.12 7.97
CA PRO A 160 -11.85 11.32 8.12
C PRO A 160 -11.13 10.05 8.61
N VAL A 161 -9.93 9.82 8.09
CA VAL A 161 -9.06 8.70 8.49
C VAL A 161 -7.90 9.21 9.34
N ASP A 162 -7.20 8.33 10.05
CA ASP A 162 -6.02 8.72 10.82
C ASP A 162 -4.78 8.77 9.92
N VAL A 163 -4.63 7.78 9.04
CA VAL A 163 -3.45 7.61 8.18
C VAL A 163 -3.85 7.42 6.72
N VAL A 164 -3.15 8.10 5.82
CA VAL A 164 -3.13 7.80 4.39
C VAL A 164 -1.74 7.28 4.02
N ILE A 165 -1.67 6.05 3.49
CA ILE A 165 -0.46 5.47 2.92
C ILE A 165 -0.62 5.49 1.40
N THR A 166 0.16 6.34 0.74
CA THR A 166 0.07 6.62 -0.70
C THR A 166 1.40 7.18 -1.20
N PRO A 167 1.71 7.09 -2.51
CA PRO A 167 2.86 7.79 -3.07
C PRO A 167 2.80 9.29 -2.76
N THR A 168 3.95 9.86 -2.43
CA THR A 168 4.12 11.31 -2.20
C THR A 168 4.88 11.99 -3.33
N ILE A 169 5.64 11.22 -4.10
CA ILE A 169 6.29 11.63 -5.35
C ILE A 169 5.64 10.91 -6.54
N SER A 170 5.77 11.48 -7.73
CA SER A 170 5.30 10.84 -8.96
C SER A 170 6.43 10.11 -9.66
N ILE A 171 6.12 8.98 -10.30
CA ILE A 171 7.04 8.28 -11.21
C ILE A 171 6.36 8.18 -12.58
N ASP A 172 7.04 8.75 -13.57
CA ASP A 172 6.57 8.79 -14.95
C ASP A 172 7.39 7.84 -15.83
N ILE A 173 6.71 7.23 -16.80
CA ILE A 173 7.34 6.59 -17.95
C ILE A 173 7.13 7.51 -19.17
N PRO A 174 8.20 7.90 -19.91
CA PRO A 174 8.10 8.67 -21.14
C PRO A 174 7.06 8.07 -22.10
N LEU A 175 6.21 8.92 -22.70
CA LEU A 175 5.12 8.58 -23.62
C LEU A 175 3.93 7.81 -23.00
N LEU A 176 4.09 7.15 -21.86
CA LEU A 176 3.01 6.43 -21.16
C LEU A 176 2.42 7.21 -19.97
N GLY A 177 3.13 8.22 -19.47
CA GLY A 177 2.68 9.10 -18.38
C GLY A 177 2.97 8.53 -17.00
N ALA A 178 2.29 9.08 -15.99
CA ALA A 178 2.47 8.72 -14.58
C ALA A 178 1.92 7.33 -14.27
N VAL A 179 2.81 6.42 -13.85
CA VAL A 179 2.45 5.09 -13.32
C VAL A 179 2.26 5.11 -11.81
N ILE A 180 2.94 6.03 -11.13
CA ILE A 180 2.78 6.33 -9.71
C ILE A 180 2.52 7.83 -9.59
N ARG A 181 1.49 8.21 -8.85
CA ARG A 181 1.02 9.60 -8.76
C ARG A 181 1.13 10.14 -7.33
N GLY A 182 2.11 11.00 -7.07
CA GLY A 182 2.25 11.71 -5.81
C GLY A 182 1.72 13.14 -5.86
N LEU A 183 2.26 14.00 -4.99
CA LEU A 183 2.03 15.44 -4.94
C LEU A 183 0.54 15.81 -4.97
N GLU A 184 0.04 16.33 -6.10
CA GLU A 184 -1.34 16.79 -6.26
C GLU A 184 -2.36 15.68 -5.99
N SER A 185 -2.05 14.43 -6.32
CA SER A 185 -2.95 13.31 -6.01
C SER A 185 -3.04 13.09 -4.50
N THR A 186 -1.89 13.16 -3.80
CA THR A 186 -1.81 13.08 -2.34
C THR A 186 -2.56 14.23 -1.67
N VAL A 187 -2.43 15.46 -2.18
CA VAL A 187 -3.19 16.62 -1.71
C VAL A 187 -4.69 16.42 -1.92
N GLN A 188 -5.09 15.85 -3.06
CA GLN A 188 -6.49 15.58 -3.36
C GLN A 188 -7.11 14.58 -2.37
N VAL A 189 -6.45 13.45 -2.11
CA VAL A 189 -6.97 12.50 -1.12
C VAL A 189 -6.93 13.06 0.30
N ALA A 190 -5.95 13.89 0.63
CA ALA A 190 -5.90 14.59 1.92
C ALA A 190 -7.07 15.56 2.10
N LYS A 191 -7.55 16.22 1.04
CA LYS A 191 -8.79 17.05 1.09
C LYS A 191 -10.03 16.21 1.41
N TRP A 192 -10.10 14.99 0.87
CA TRP A 192 -11.25 14.12 1.05
C TRP A 192 -11.25 13.43 2.41
N LEU A 193 -10.12 12.79 2.77
CA LEU A 193 -10.01 11.94 3.94
C LEU A 193 -9.43 12.63 5.17
N LYS A 194 -8.95 13.87 5.05
CA LYS A 194 -8.45 14.72 6.16
C LYS A 194 -7.57 13.94 7.17
N PRO A 195 -6.51 13.25 6.70
CA PRO A 195 -5.69 12.42 7.56
C PRO A 195 -4.89 13.22 8.58
N GLN A 196 -4.58 12.62 9.73
CA GLN A 196 -3.57 13.19 10.63
C GLN A 196 -2.17 12.98 10.04
N TYR A 197 -1.94 11.81 9.45
CA TYR A 197 -0.64 11.40 8.90
C TYR A 197 -0.74 10.95 7.45
N ILE A 198 0.22 11.40 6.64
CA ILE A 198 0.49 10.85 5.30
C ILE A 198 1.82 10.12 5.36
N ILE A 199 1.88 8.89 4.88
CA ILE A 199 3.10 8.08 4.87
C ILE A 199 3.39 7.63 3.43
N PRO A 200 4.59 7.90 2.88
CA PRO A 200 4.95 7.53 1.52
C PRO A 200 5.03 6.01 1.36
N THR A 201 4.69 5.52 0.17
CA THR A 201 4.89 4.12 -0.25
C THR A 201 5.25 4.08 -1.74
N ALA A 202 5.44 2.87 -2.28
CA ALA A 202 5.81 2.53 -3.67
C ALA A 202 7.20 2.99 -4.13
N ALA A 203 7.72 4.11 -3.64
CA ALA A 203 9.01 4.67 -4.02
C ALA A 203 9.92 4.93 -2.81
N GLY A 204 11.23 4.86 -3.04
CA GLY A 204 12.27 5.08 -2.02
C GLY A 204 12.63 3.82 -1.24
N GLY A 205 13.32 4.03 -0.11
CA GLY A 205 13.85 2.96 0.72
C GLY A 205 15.13 2.36 0.14
N ASP A 206 15.35 1.08 0.40
CA ASP A 206 16.55 0.32 0.05
C ASP A 206 16.42 -0.44 -1.28
N VAL A 207 15.54 0.04 -2.18
CA VAL A 207 15.22 -0.62 -3.45
C VAL A 207 15.95 0.05 -4.60
N GLU A 208 16.66 -0.75 -5.38
CA GLU A 208 17.26 -0.35 -6.66
C GLU A 208 16.56 -1.01 -7.84
N PHE A 209 16.60 -0.33 -8.99
CA PHE A 209 15.95 -0.77 -10.22
C PHE A 209 16.94 -0.84 -11.39
N GLU A 210 17.01 -1.99 -12.02
CA GLU A 210 17.81 -2.27 -13.22
C GLU A 210 16.90 -2.63 -14.41
N GLY A 211 17.46 -2.54 -15.62
CA GLY A 211 16.80 -2.91 -16.86
C GLY A 211 16.46 -1.71 -17.74
N LEU A 212 15.92 -2.01 -18.93
CA LEU A 212 15.58 -0.97 -19.90
C LEU A 212 14.55 0.03 -19.35
N LEU A 213 13.53 -0.46 -18.63
CA LEU A 213 12.47 0.38 -18.11
C LEU A 213 12.98 1.32 -17.01
N SER A 214 13.88 0.86 -16.13
CA SER A 214 14.36 1.69 -15.02
C SER A 214 15.10 2.93 -15.50
N SER A 215 15.86 2.82 -16.59
CA SER A 215 16.54 3.95 -17.24
C SER A 215 15.61 5.04 -17.78
N LEU A 216 14.32 4.72 -17.97
CA LEU A 216 13.32 5.64 -18.49
C LEU A 216 12.48 6.27 -17.37
N LEU A 217 12.51 5.73 -16.15
CA LEU A 217 11.71 6.22 -15.03
C LEU A 217 12.18 7.61 -14.61
N GLN A 218 11.23 8.52 -14.44
CA GLN A 218 11.48 9.87 -13.96
C GLN A 218 10.71 10.12 -12.68
N ALA A 219 11.44 10.22 -11.57
CA ALA A 219 10.89 10.70 -10.30
C ALA A 219 10.63 12.21 -10.39
N LYS A 220 9.45 12.64 -9.94
CA LYS A 220 9.04 14.05 -9.91
C LYS A 220 8.50 14.42 -8.54
N GLY A 221 9.04 15.51 -8.03
CA GLY A 221 8.67 16.11 -6.75
C GLY A 221 9.46 15.58 -5.57
N SER A 222 9.15 16.12 -4.40
CA SER A 222 9.74 15.72 -3.12
C SER A 222 8.74 15.81 -1.98
N ASN A 223 9.11 15.28 -0.81
CA ASN A 223 8.29 15.40 0.39
C ASN A 223 8.23 16.85 0.91
N GLU A 224 9.28 17.66 0.69
CA GLU A 224 9.25 19.10 1.00
C GLU A 224 8.24 19.84 0.10
N GLU A 225 8.19 19.51 -1.19
CA GLU A 225 7.19 20.07 -2.11
C GLU A 225 5.78 19.67 -1.68
N LEU A 226 5.55 18.40 -1.32
CA LEU A 226 4.26 17.95 -0.80
C LEU A 226 3.87 18.74 0.47
N ARG A 227 4.78 18.92 1.43
CA ARG A 227 4.51 19.72 2.64
C ARG A 227 4.13 21.16 2.30
N ALA A 228 4.79 21.79 1.33
CA ALA A 228 4.44 23.12 0.88
C ALA A 228 3.04 23.16 0.25
N LEU A 229 2.67 22.16 -0.55
CA LEU A 229 1.33 22.05 -1.15
C LEU A 229 0.25 21.82 -0.09
N LEU A 230 0.49 20.97 0.91
CA LEU A 230 -0.43 20.75 2.03
C LEU A 230 -0.69 22.06 2.79
N LEU A 231 0.37 22.81 3.11
CA LEU A 231 0.29 24.12 3.76
C LEU A 231 -0.49 25.13 2.92
N GLN A 232 -0.19 25.22 1.62
CA GLN A 232 -0.89 26.10 0.68
C GLN A 232 -2.40 25.81 0.62
N ASN A 233 -2.77 24.53 0.74
CA ASN A 233 -4.16 24.07 0.75
C ASN A 233 -4.80 24.07 2.15
N GLN A 234 -4.11 24.57 3.18
CA GLN A 234 -4.59 24.65 4.57
C GLN A 234 -4.99 23.28 5.14
N LEU A 235 -4.24 22.25 4.78
CA LEU A 235 -4.44 20.88 5.26
C LEU A 235 -3.54 20.64 6.47
N ASP A 236 -4.16 20.37 7.62
CA ASP A 236 -3.46 20.01 8.87
C ASP A 236 -3.11 18.52 8.86
N CYS A 237 -2.09 18.16 8.08
CA CYS A 237 -1.61 16.79 7.90
C CYS A 237 -0.09 16.75 8.03
N GLN A 238 0.44 15.78 8.79
CA GLN A 238 1.88 15.56 8.89
C GLN A 238 2.33 14.47 7.91
N VAL A 239 3.31 14.76 7.07
CA VAL A 239 3.99 13.70 6.31
C VAL A 239 5.02 13.03 7.22
N LEU A 240 4.96 11.71 7.39
CA LEU A 240 5.96 10.92 8.12
C LEU A 240 6.78 10.12 7.12
N GLU A 241 8.11 10.10 7.28
CA GLU A 241 9.04 9.49 6.31
C GLU A 241 9.86 8.39 6.98
N PRO A 242 9.22 7.30 7.44
CA PRO A 242 9.93 6.24 8.16
C PRO A 242 10.98 5.60 7.27
N GLN A 243 12.10 5.22 7.87
CA GLN A 243 13.06 4.37 7.20
C GLN A 243 12.51 2.92 7.13
N PRO A 244 12.95 2.12 6.14
CA PRO A 244 12.60 0.71 6.09
C PRO A 244 12.95 -0.01 7.40
N GLY A 245 11.98 -0.73 7.97
CA GLY A 245 12.09 -1.41 9.26
C GLY A 245 11.82 -0.52 10.48
N GLU A 246 11.67 0.79 10.31
CA GLU A 246 11.28 1.70 11.39
C GLU A 246 9.79 1.50 11.76
N VAL A 247 9.50 1.54 13.06
CA VAL A 247 8.15 1.43 13.59
C VAL A 247 7.56 2.82 13.81
N VAL A 248 6.47 3.11 13.12
CA VAL A 248 5.65 4.30 13.34
C VAL A 248 4.46 3.92 14.22
N GLU A 249 4.37 4.52 15.41
CA GLU A 249 3.19 4.36 16.27
C GLU A 249 2.13 5.39 15.93
N ILE A 250 0.94 4.91 15.59
CA ILE A 250 -0.23 5.74 15.31
C ILE A 250 -1.08 5.74 16.57
N GLY A 251 -1.02 6.86 17.29
CA GLY A 251 -1.91 7.17 18.40
C GLY A 251 -3.07 8.04 17.92
N ARG A 252 -4.28 7.80 18.44
CA ARG A 252 -5.37 8.77 18.27
C ARG A 252 -5.06 10.00 19.11
N SER A 253 -5.01 11.17 18.48
CA SER A 253 -5.20 12.42 19.21
C SER A 253 -6.56 12.38 19.90
N MET A 254 -6.57 12.54 21.23
CA MET A 254 -7.77 12.60 22.07
C MET A 254 -8.53 13.92 21.87
N VAL A 255 -8.89 14.27 20.63
CA VAL A 255 -9.66 15.47 20.33
C VAL A 255 -11.08 15.06 19.97
N GLY A 256 -11.98 15.19 20.97
CA GLY A 256 -13.43 15.22 20.79
C GLY A 256 -14.15 13.88 21.02
N GLN A 257 -14.52 13.61 22.28
CA GLN A 257 -15.82 13.00 22.58
C GLN A 257 -16.90 14.08 22.53
#